data_AF-A0A2P8F4L2-F1
#
_entry.id   AF-A0A2P8F4L2-F1
#
_cell.length_a   1.000
_cell.length_b   1.000
_cell.length_c   1.000
_cell.angle_alpha   90.00
_cell.angle_beta   90.00
_cell.angle_gamma   90.00
#
_symmetry.space_group_name_H-M   'P 1'
#
loop_
_entity.id
_entity.type
_entity.pdbx_description
1 polymer ?
#
loop_
_entity_poly.entity_id
_entity_poly.type
_entity_poly.pdbx_seq_one_letter_code
_entity_poly.pdbx_strand_id
1 'polypeptide(L)'
;MQWIAILAAVGWCFLQAFLLFFSVQCMFGLVDFERHRSRFPWLDEMFSSLVMLMFYALLLLPFISCAVFIYGVMGITDWQQLMPGVWVSVGWLVTLVLFFVGLTVKEQLQRRWP
;
A
#
# COMPACT_ATOMS: atom_id res chain seq x y z
N MET A 1 11.82 5.03 29.53
CA MET A 1 12.06 5.05 28.07
C MET A 1 11.49 3.80 27.39
N GLN A 2 11.85 2.58 27.77
CA GLN A 2 11.35 1.34 27.13
C GLN A 2 9.82 1.19 27.10
N TRP A 3 9.11 1.49 28.19
CA TRP A 3 7.63 1.40 28.21
C TRP A 3 6.96 2.27 27.14
N ILE A 4 7.51 3.45 26.85
CA ILE A 4 7.00 4.37 25.83
C ILE A 4 7.25 3.78 24.43
N ALA A 5 8.42 3.18 24.20
CA ALA A 5 8.73 2.53 22.94
C ALA A 5 7.85 1.29 22.70
N ILE A 6 7.52 0.53 23.74
CA ILE A 6 6.57 -0.60 23.65
C ILE A 6 5.17 -0.08 23.33
N LEU A 7 4.71 0.99 23.98
CA LEU A 7 3.41 1.60 23.69
C LEU A 7 3.36 2.12 22.24
N ALA A 8 4.44 2.74 21.77
CA ALA A 8 4.57 3.18 20.38
C ALA A 8 4.55 2.00 19.40
N ALA A 9 5.22 0.88 19.72
CA ALA A 9 5.18 -0.34 18.92
C ALA A 9 3.75 -0.90 18.82
N VAL A 10 3.03 -0.97 19.94
CA VAL A 10 1.64 -1.44 19.96
C VAL A 10 0.76 -0.51 19.11
N GLY A 11 0.86 0.80 19.31
CA GLY A 11 0.14 1.78 18.49
C GLY A 11 0.48 1.68 17.00
N TRP A 12 1.75 1.43 16.67
CA TRP A 12 2.18 1.22 15.30
C TRP A 12 1.60 -0.05 14.70
N CYS A 13 1.62 -1.18 15.42
CA CYS A 13 0.99 -2.42 14.99
C CYS A 13 -0.51 -2.23 14.71
N PHE A 14 -1.22 -1.50 15.58
CA PHE A 14 -2.62 -1.17 15.35
C PHE A 14 -2.83 -0.33 14.09
N LEU A 15 -1.99 0.68 13.87
CA LEU A 15 -2.02 1.48 12.65
C LEU A 15 -1.78 0.61 11.41
N GLN A 16 -0.75 -0.24 11.41
CA GLN A 16 -0.44 -1.11 10.28
C GLN A 16 -1.56 -2.13 10.02
N ALA A 17 -2.21 -2.66 11.07
CA ALA A 17 -3.37 -3.52 10.92
C ALA A 17 -4.55 -2.79 10.26
N PHE A 18 -4.77 -1.53 10.61
CA PHE A 18 -5.78 -0.68 9.96
C PHE A 18 -5.44 -0.40 8.49
N LEU A 19 -4.17 -0.07 8.18
CA LEU A 19 -3.73 0.12 6.80
C LEU A 19 -3.89 -1.16 5.98
N LEU A 20 -3.55 -2.31 6.56
CA LEU A 20 -3.76 -3.62 5.93
C LEU A 20 -5.25 -3.87 5.65
N PHE A 21 -6.13 -3.59 6.62
CA PHE A 21 -7.57 -3.71 6.42
C PHE A 21 -8.03 -2.85 5.24
N PHE A 22 -7.55 -1.60 5.16
CA PHE A 22 -7.85 -0.71 4.03
C PHE A 22 -7.31 -1.25 2.69
N SER A 23 -6.09 -1.79 2.67
CA SER A 23 -5.53 -2.47 1.48
C SER A 23 -6.40 -3.63 1.02
N VAL A 24 -6.93 -4.44 1.93
CA VAL A 24 -7.83 -5.56 1.59
C VAL A 24 -9.13 -5.05 0.96
N GLN A 25 -9.69 -3.93 1.45
CA GLN A 25 -10.88 -3.33 0.82
C GLN A 25 -10.62 -2.87 -0.62
N CYS A 26 -9.37 -2.54 -0.97
CA CYS A 26 -9.00 -2.18 -2.35
C CYS A 26 -9.17 -3.35 -3.34
N MET A 27 -9.27 -4.60 -2.87
CA MET A 27 -9.55 -5.77 -3.71
C MET A 27 -10.90 -5.63 -4.44
N PHE A 28 -11.90 -5.01 -3.83
CA PHE A 28 -13.20 -4.78 -4.48
C PHE A 28 -13.07 -3.89 -5.72
N GLY A 29 -12.19 -2.88 -5.68
CA GLY A 29 -11.91 -2.03 -6.84
C GLY A 29 -11.18 -2.76 -7.97
N LEU A 30 -10.45 -3.83 -7.66
CA LEU A 30 -9.77 -4.70 -8.64
C LEU A 30 -10.73 -5.68 -9.33
N VAL A 31 -11.74 -6.19 -8.62
CA VAL A 31 -12.71 -7.15 -9.19
C VAL A 31 -13.56 -6.52 -10.29
N ASP A 32 -13.91 -5.23 -10.17
CA ASP A 32 -14.61 -4.50 -11.25
C ASP A 32 -13.68 -4.13 -12.43
N PHE A 33 -12.36 -4.27 -12.28
CA PHE A 33 -11.35 -3.80 -13.23
C PHE A 33 -11.07 -4.74 -14.42
N GLU A 34 -11.41 -6.03 -14.31
CA GLU A 34 -11.11 -7.05 -15.35
C GLU A 34 -12.14 -7.10 -16.49
N ARG A 35 -13.29 -6.42 -16.37
CA ARG A 35 -14.46 -6.78 -17.18
C ARG A 35 -14.54 -6.13 -18.57
N HIS A 36 -13.62 -5.24 -18.95
CA HIS A 36 -13.75 -4.44 -20.18
C HIS A 36 -12.53 -4.51 -21.11
N ARG A 37 -12.79 -4.97 -22.34
CA ARG A 37 -11.81 -5.22 -23.41
C ARG A 37 -11.47 -3.90 -24.12
N SER A 38 -10.26 -3.37 -23.93
CA SER A 38 -9.85 -2.12 -24.60
C SER A 38 -9.40 -2.33 -26.05
N ARG A 39 -9.40 -1.24 -26.83
CA ARG A 39 -8.87 -1.16 -28.21
C ARG A 39 -7.35 -1.33 -28.30
N PHE A 40 -6.61 -1.08 -27.22
CA PHE A 40 -5.15 -1.19 -27.15
C PHE A 40 -4.76 -2.30 -26.16
N PRO A 41 -4.68 -3.57 -26.60
CA PRO A 41 -4.50 -4.71 -25.71
C PRO A 41 -3.21 -4.65 -24.88
N TRP A 42 -2.10 -4.20 -25.48
CA TRP A 42 -0.82 -3.99 -24.81
C TRP A 42 -0.86 -2.98 -23.65
N LEU A 43 -1.53 -1.84 -23.81
CA LEU A 43 -1.66 -0.82 -22.78
C LEU A 43 -2.54 -1.31 -21.63
N ASP A 44 -3.64 -1.98 -21.95
CA ASP A 44 -4.56 -2.54 -20.95
C ASP A 44 -3.85 -3.59 -20.08
N GLU A 45 -3.05 -4.46 -20.70
CA GLU A 45 -2.28 -5.49 -20.01
C GLU A 45 -1.14 -4.93 -19.15
N MET A 46 -0.44 -3.89 -19.63
CA MET A 46 0.56 -3.16 -18.84
C MET A 46 -0.07 -2.47 -17.62
N PHE A 47 -1.18 -1.76 -17.80
CA PHE A 47 -1.87 -1.10 -16.69
C PHE A 47 -2.47 -2.10 -15.71
N SER A 48 -3.02 -3.22 -16.20
CA SER A 48 -3.54 -4.30 -15.35
C SER A 48 -2.42 -4.89 -14.49
N SER A 49 -1.29 -5.24 -15.10
CA SER A 49 -0.12 -5.76 -14.39
C SER A 49 0.44 -4.76 -13.37
N LEU A 50 0.48 -3.46 -13.71
CA LEU A 50 0.96 -2.41 -12.83
C LEU A 50 0.02 -2.20 -11.63
N VAL A 51 -1.30 -2.16 -11.86
CA VAL A 51 -2.31 -2.03 -10.79
C VAL A 51 -2.27 -3.24 -9.86
N MET A 52 -2.11 -4.45 -10.40
CA MET A 52 -1.97 -5.67 -9.62
C MET A 52 -0.69 -5.66 -8.77
N LEU A 53 0.44 -5.22 -9.33
CA LEU A 53 1.69 -5.02 -8.59
C LEU A 53 1.51 -4.02 -7.43
N MET A 54 0.86 -2.88 -7.71
CA MET A 54 0.59 -1.85 -6.70
C MET A 54 -0.31 -2.38 -5.57
N PHE A 55 -1.27 -3.25 -5.89
CA PHE A 55 -2.10 -3.91 -4.89
C PHE A 55 -1.30 -4.87 -4.00
N TYR A 56 -0.42 -5.70 -4.58
CA TYR A 56 0.47 -6.54 -3.78
C TYR A 56 1.40 -5.71 -2.90
N ALA A 57 1.93 -4.59 -3.42
CA ALA A 57 2.71 -3.66 -2.63
C ALA A 57 1.89 -3.07 -1.46
N LEU A 58 0.64 -2.66 -1.69
CA LEU A 58 -0.28 -2.18 -0.64
C LEU A 58 -0.54 -3.22 0.45
N LEU A 59 -0.54 -4.51 0.12
CA LEU A 59 -0.69 -5.58 1.10
C LEU A 59 0.61 -5.84 1.88
N LEU A 60 1.77 -5.77 1.23
CA LEU A 60 3.05 -6.12 1.83
C LEU A 60 3.69 -4.99 2.66
N LEU A 61 3.56 -3.74 2.20
CA LEU A 61 4.18 -2.57 2.84
C LEU A 61 3.78 -2.40 4.33
N PRO A 62 2.52 -2.64 4.76
CA PRO A 62 2.16 -2.57 6.17
C PRO A 62 2.90 -3.60 7.04
N PHE A 63 3.11 -4.81 6.52
CA PHE A 63 3.89 -5.84 7.22
C PHE A 63 5.36 -5.46 7.32
N ILE A 64 5.95 -4.96 6.22
CA ILE A 64 7.35 -4.52 6.19
C ILE A 64 7.54 -3.36 7.16
N SER A 65 6.66 -2.36 7.14
CA SER A 65 6.65 -1.24 8.07
C SER A 65 6.60 -1.70 9.52
N CYS A 66 5.70 -2.64 9.83
CA CYS A 66 5.55 -3.20 11.16
C CYS A 66 6.82 -3.92 11.63
N ALA A 67 7.38 -4.80 10.79
CA ALA A 67 8.57 -5.57 11.11
C ALA A 67 9.79 -4.67 11.35
N VAL A 68 10.01 -3.69 10.47
CA VAL A 68 11.13 -2.73 10.59
C VAL A 68 10.97 -1.87 11.85
N PHE A 69 9.75 -1.43 12.16
CA PHE A 69 9.48 -0.64 13.36
C PHE A 69 9.71 -1.45 14.64
N ILE A 70 9.19 -2.68 14.71
CA ILE A 70 9.41 -3.58 15.87
C ILE A 70 10.90 -3.86 16.06
N TYR A 71 11.63 -4.12 14.96
CA TYR A 71 13.08 -4.32 15.01
C TYR A 71 13.80 -3.10 15.59
N GLY A 72 13.43 -1.88 15.18
CA GLY A 72 13.99 -0.64 15.74
C GLY A 72 13.64 -0.42 17.22
N VAL A 73 12.52 -0.96 17.71
CA VAL A 73 12.17 -0.93 19.14
C VAL A 73 13.02 -1.90 19.96
N MET A 74 13.43 -3.04 19.38
CA MET A 74 14.29 -4.04 20.02
C MET A 74 15.72 -3.49 20.20
N GLY A 75 15.95 -2.79 21.30
CA GLY A 75 17.25 -2.20 21.61
C GLY A 75 17.34 -0.70 21.30
N ILE A 76 16.20 0.00 21.30
CA ILE A 76 16.13 1.43 21.01
C ILE A 76 17.11 2.25 21.88
N THR A 77 18.02 2.94 21.21
CA THR A 77 18.91 3.93 21.84
C THR A 77 18.57 5.35 21.41
N ASP A 78 17.94 5.51 20.23
CA ASP A 78 17.48 6.78 19.67
C ASP A 78 16.17 6.58 18.89
N TRP A 79 15.25 7.55 18.98
CA TRP A 79 13.99 7.59 18.24
C TRP A 79 14.19 7.62 16.73
N GLN A 80 15.33 8.11 16.24
CA GLN A 80 15.65 8.10 14.80
C GLN A 80 15.69 6.68 14.22
N GLN A 81 15.95 5.65 15.03
CA GLN A 81 15.98 4.25 14.59
C GLN A 81 14.60 3.74 14.15
N LEU A 82 13.52 4.44 14.51
CA LEU A 82 12.14 4.10 14.12
C LEU A 82 11.72 4.74 12.79
N MET A 83 12.45 5.76 12.33
CA MET A 83 12.15 6.48 11.08
C MET A 83 12.03 5.58 9.85
N PRO A 84 12.85 4.53 9.67
CA PRO A 84 12.70 3.61 8.54
C PRO A 84 11.31 2.99 8.44
N GLY A 85 10.71 2.57 9.56
CA GLY A 85 9.34 2.03 9.56
C GLY A 85 8.30 3.09 9.16
N VAL A 86 8.50 4.34 9.61
CA VAL A 86 7.66 5.48 9.22
C VAL A 86 7.75 5.74 7.72
N TRP A 87 8.94 5.74 7.14
CA TRP A 87 9.15 5.93 5.70
C TRP A 87 8.49 4.84 4.86
N VAL A 88 8.51 3.58 5.31
CA VAL A 88 7.78 2.50 4.63
C VAL A 88 6.28 2.76 4.62
N SER A 89 5.72 3.34 5.69
CA SER A 89 4.30 3.74 5.74
C SER A 89 3.98 4.94 4.84
N VAL A 90 4.92 5.90 4.70
CA VAL A 90 4.79 6.96 3.68
C VAL A 90 4.81 6.35 2.28
N GLY A 91 5.66 5.35 2.04
CA GLY A 91 5.66 4.57 0.80
C GLY A 91 4.30 3.94 0.52
N TRP A 92 3.66 3.35 1.53
CA TRP A 92 2.30 2.81 1.41
C TRP A 92 1.28 3.88 0.97
N LEU A 93 1.32 5.09 1.54
CA LEU A 93 0.44 6.18 1.13
C LEU A 93 0.67 6.57 -0.35
N VAL A 94 1.92 6.66 -0.77
CA VAL A 94 2.27 6.96 -2.17
C VAL A 94 1.75 5.86 -3.10
N THR A 95 1.97 4.59 -2.76
CA THR A 95 1.44 3.44 -3.52
C THR A 95 -0.07 3.48 -3.60
N LEU A 96 -0.77 3.89 -2.53
CA LEU A 96 -2.23 4.00 -2.51
C LEU A 96 -2.74 5.05 -3.49
N VAL A 97 -2.13 6.22 -3.50
CA VAL A 97 -2.47 7.28 -4.45
C VAL A 97 -2.22 6.82 -5.87
N LEU A 98 -1.07 6.19 -6.14
CA LEU A 98 -0.75 5.66 -7.48
C LEU A 98 -1.73 4.56 -7.92
N PHE A 99 -2.18 3.71 -7.00
CA PHE A 99 -3.19 2.69 -7.27
C PHE A 99 -4.51 3.32 -7.72
N PHE A 100 -5.03 4.31 -6.98
CA PHE A 100 -6.26 5.01 -7.36
C PHE A 100 -6.12 5.80 -8.67
N VAL A 101 -4.97 6.45 -8.89
CA VAL A 101 -4.68 7.14 -10.17
C VAL A 101 -4.66 6.13 -11.32
N GLY A 102 -4.02 4.98 -11.14
CA GLY A 102 -3.99 3.89 -12.13
C GLY A 102 -5.39 3.38 -12.48
N LEU A 103 -6.25 3.17 -11.47
CA LEU A 103 -7.64 2.81 -11.67
C LEU A 103 -8.39 3.88 -12.50
N THR A 104 -8.25 5.15 -12.11
CA THR A 104 -8.94 6.28 -12.76
C THR A 104 -8.49 6.48 -14.21
N VAL A 105 -7.18 6.40 -14.48
CA VAL A 105 -6.63 6.56 -15.84
C VAL A 105 -7.15 5.46 -16.76
N LYS A 106 -7.18 4.21 -16.29
CA LYS A 106 -7.73 3.10 -17.08
C LYS A 106 -9.24 3.25 -17.32
N GLU A 107 -10.01 3.67 -16.31
CA GLU A 107 -11.44 3.95 -16.51
C GLU A 107 -11.67 5.03 -17.58
N GLN A 108 -10.87 6.10 -17.57
CA GLN A 108 -10.94 7.15 -18.60
C GLN A 108 -10.58 6.64 -20.00
N LEU A 109 -9.58 5.76 -20.11
CA LEU A 109 -9.20 5.11 -21.36
C LEU A 109 -10.33 4.25 -21.93
N GLN A 110 -11.04 3.51 -21.08
CA GLN A 110 -12.19 2.69 -21.47
C GLN A 110 -13.41 3.55 -21.84
N ARG A 111 -13.73 4.62 -21.09
CA ARG A 111 -14.89 5.48 -21.37
C ARG A 111 -14.74 6.36 -22.61
N ARG A 112 -13.53 6.86 -22.90
CA ARG A 112 -13.31 7.77 -24.06
C ARG A 112 -13.31 7.04 -25.41
N TRP A 113 -13.21 5.72 -25.42
CA TRP A 113 -13.11 4.91 -26.63
C TRP A 113 -13.93 3.62 -26.48
N PRO A 114 -15.28 3.70 -26.52
CA PRO A 114 -16.15 2.53 -26.47
C PRO A 114 -15.95 1.59 -27.67
#